data_AF-M1Y1F0-F1
#
_entry.id   AF-M1Y1F0-F1
#
_cell.length_a   1.000
_cell.length_b   1.000
_cell.length_c   1.000
_cell.angle_alpha   90.00
_cell.angle_beta   90.00
_cell.angle_gamma   90.00
#
_symmetry.space_group_name_H-M   'P 1'
#
loop_
_entity.id
_entity.type
_entity.pdbx_description
1 polymer ?
#
loop_
_entity_poly.entity_id
_entity_poly.type
_entity_poly.pdbx_seq_one_letter_code
_entity_poly.pdbx_strand_id
1 'polypeptide(L)' 'MSGDKTEACGRCSMTTVVDAAVEEAEHDPFGDERIEVDESEFRRVSPAVWLSGVGSRLNDAVRRLTYGR' A
#
# COMPACT_ATOMS: atom_id res chain seq x y z
N MET A 1 36.13 14.98 -22.85
CA MET A 1 34.71 14.63 -23.06
C MET A 1 34.11 14.30 -21.70
N SER A 2 33.74 15.35 -20.95
CA SER A 2 32.96 15.23 -19.72
C SER A 2 31.50 15.13 -20.16
N GLY A 3 30.91 13.95 -20.06
CA GLY A 3 29.46 13.79 -20.16
C GLY A 3 28.97 13.59 -18.73
N ASP A 4 28.28 14.59 -18.20
CA ASP A 4 27.56 14.48 -16.92
C ASP A 4 26.66 13.24 -16.96
N LYS A 5 27.06 12.20 -16.25
CA LYS A 5 26.25 11.00 -16.02
C LYS A 5 25.20 11.28 -14.95
N THR A 6 24.45 12.36 -15.12
CA THR A 6 23.27 12.61 -14.30
C THR A 6 22.15 11.77 -14.89
N GLU A 7 22.18 10.47 -14.62
CA GLU A 7 21.01 9.62 -14.84
C GLU A 7 19.88 10.23 -14.01
N ALA A 8 18.73 10.50 -14.63
CA ALA A 8 17.59 11.05 -13.92
C ALA A 8 17.28 10.18 -12.69
N CYS A 9 17.24 10.77 -11.49
CA CYS A 9 17.09 10.09 -10.19
C CYS A 9 15.84 9.19 -10.03
N GLY A 10 15.07 8.93 -11.08
CA GLY A 10 13.98 7.95 -11.11
C GLY A 10 14.33 6.62 -11.77
N ARG A 11 15.45 6.52 -12.50
CA ARG A 11 15.75 5.34 -13.33
C ARG A 11 16.09 4.12 -12.48
N CYS A 12 16.99 4.23 -11.49
CA CYS A 12 17.33 3.10 -10.62
C CYS A 12 16.15 2.59 -9.76
N SER A 13 15.20 3.47 -9.41
CA SER A 13 14.04 3.11 -8.60
C SER A 13 12.96 2.38 -9.41
N MET A 14 12.70 2.83 -10.64
CA MET A 14 11.68 2.22 -11.51
C MET A 14 12.21 1.04 -12.34
N THR A 15 13.52 0.93 -12.61
CA THR A 15 14.05 -0.19 -13.41
C THR A 15 14.01 -1.49 -12.63
N THR A 16 14.31 -1.49 -11.33
CA THR A 16 14.36 -2.73 -10.54
C THR A 16 13.01 -3.47 -10.51
N VAL A 17 11.91 -2.72 -10.39
CA VAL A 17 10.55 -3.29 -10.40
C VAL A 17 10.17 -3.83 -11.79
N VAL A 18 10.58 -3.12 -12.86
CA VAL A 18 10.28 -3.54 -14.24
C VAL A 18 11.17 -4.71 -14.67
N ASP A 19 12.45 -4.74 -14.31
CA ASP A 19 13.39 -5.83 -14.63
C ASP A 19 12.93 -7.14 -13.98
N ALA A 20 12.57 -7.09 -12.68
CA ALA A 20 12.01 -8.24 -11.97
C ALA A 20 10.74 -8.77 -12.63
N ALA A 21 9.81 -7.89 -13.02
CA ALA A 21 8.55 -8.28 -13.67
C ALA A 21 8.71 -8.81 -15.10
N VAL A 22 9.83 -8.52 -15.78
CA VAL A 22 10.11 -8.95 -17.17
C VAL A 22 10.95 -10.22 -17.22
N GLU A 23 11.86 -10.45 -16.25
CA GLU A 23 12.56 -11.73 -16.09
C GLU A 23 11.61 -12.87 -15.69
N GLU A 24 10.49 -12.54 -15.06
CA GLU A 24 9.39 -13.45 -14.71
C GLU A 24 8.39 -13.69 -15.87
N ALA A 25 8.73 -13.46 -17.14
CA ALA A 25 7.76 -13.60 -18.26
C ALA A 25 7.11 -15.00 -18.43
N GLU A 26 7.58 -16.04 -17.73
CA GLU A 26 6.88 -17.34 -17.59
C GLU A 26 5.75 -17.33 -16.54
N HIS A 27 5.72 -16.32 -15.65
CA HIS A 27 4.76 -16.10 -14.59
C HIS A 27 4.12 -14.71 -14.77
N ASP A 28 2.91 -14.64 -15.31
CA ASP A 28 2.16 -13.39 -15.41
C ASP A 28 1.85 -12.85 -13.99
N PRO A 29 2.41 -11.70 -13.55
CA PRO A 29 2.14 -11.13 -12.24
C PRO A 29 0.69 -10.64 -12.09
N PHE A 30 -0.07 -10.58 -13.19
CA PHE A 30 -1.50 -10.32 -13.24
C PHE A 30 -2.32 -11.59 -13.60
N GLY A 31 -1.67 -12.75 -13.68
CA GLY A 31 -2.26 -14.04 -14.07
C GLY A 31 -3.17 -14.67 -13.02
N ASP A 32 -3.54 -15.93 -13.24
CA ASP A 32 -4.69 -16.64 -12.63
C ASP A 32 -4.73 -16.64 -11.08
N GLU A 33 -3.60 -16.53 -10.40
CA GLU A 33 -3.51 -16.61 -8.94
C GLU A 33 -3.69 -15.22 -8.30
N ARG A 34 -4.88 -14.62 -8.48
CA ARG A 34 -5.20 -13.33 -7.88
C ARG A 34 -5.53 -13.49 -6.39
N ILE A 35 -4.95 -12.64 -5.54
CA ILE A 35 -5.31 -12.45 -4.12
C ILE A 35 -6.61 -11.61 -4.02
N GLU A 36 -7.58 -11.84 -4.92
CA GLU A 36 -8.88 -11.17 -4.87
C GLU A 36 -9.75 -11.87 -3.83
N VAL A 37 -9.62 -11.39 -2.60
CA VAL A 37 -10.49 -11.81 -1.51
C VAL A 37 -11.82 -11.07 -1.65
N ASP A 38 -12.92 -11.82 -1.59
CA ASP A 38 -14.26 -11.22 -1.56
C ASP A 38 -14.35 -10.19 -0.44
N GLU A 39 -14.95 -9.02 -0.71
CA GLU A 39 -15.01 -7.93 0.26
C GLU A 39 -15.63 -8.38 1.59
N SER A 40 -16.62 -9.28 1.55
CA SER A 40 -17.27 -9.80 2.76
C SER A 40 -16.33 -10.71 3.56
N GLU A 41 -15.48 -11.48 2.89
CA GLU A 41 -14.47 -12.32 3.54
C GLU A 41 -13.35 -11.45 4.13
N PHE A 42 -12.87 -10.46 3.37
CA PHE A 42 -11.88 -9.49 3.86
C PHE A 42 -12.39 -8.74 5.10
N ARG A 43 -13.63 -8.26 5.10
CA ARG A 43 -14.24 -7.59 6.28
C ARG A 43 -14.41 -8.51 7.48
N ARG A 44 -14.53 -9.82 7.27
CA ARG A 44 -14.63 -10.82 8.35
C ARG A 44 -13.30 -11.15 9.00
N VAL A 45 -12.17 -10.98 8.31
CA VAL A 45 -10.85 -11.34 8.88
C VAL A 45 -9.98 -10.12 9.16
N SER A 46 -10.32 -8.95 8.60
CA SER A 46 -9.49 -7.74 8.70
C SER A 46 -9.70 -7.00 10.02
N PRO A 47 -8.67 -6.94 10.89
CA PRO A 47 -8.73 -6.17 12.14
C PRO A 47 -8.87 -4.67 11.88
N ALA A 48 -8.35 -4.19 10.74
CA ALA A 48 -8.43 -2.80 10.33
C ALA A 48 -9.88 -2.34 10.12
N VAL A 49 -10.74 -3.22 9.59
CA VAL A 49 -12.17 -2.93 9.40
C VAL A 49 -12.86 -2.82 10.76
N TRP A 50 -12.61 -3.76 11.67
CA TRP A 50 -13.21 -3.79 13.01
C TRP A 50 -12.80 -2.60 13.87
N LEU A 51 -11.55 -2.16 13.74
CA LEU A 51 -10.97 -1.09 14.53
C LEU A 51 -11.04 0.29 13.84
N SER A 52 -11.61 0.37 12.63
CA SER A 52 -11.67 1.59 11.81
C SER A 52 -12.21 2.82 12.55
N GLY A 53 -13.15 2.63 13.49
CA GLY A 53 -13.74 3.71 14.27
C GLY A 53 -13.06 4.00 15.62
N VAL A 54 -12.15 3.15 16.11
CA VAL A 54 -11.62 3.23 17.48
C VAL A 54 -10.81 4.50 17.68
N GLY A 55 -9.98 4.88 16.70
CA GLY A 55 -9.22 6.13 16.75
C GLY A 55 -10.13 7.36 16.82
N SER A 56 -11.23 7.38 16.05
CA SER A 56 -12.19 8.48 16.10
C SER A 56 -12.83 8.60 17.48
N ARG A 57 -13.25 7.47 18.07
CA ARG A 57 -13.89 7.43 19.40
C ARG A 57 -12.94 7.89 20.50
N LEU A 58 -11.67 7.50 20.44
CA LEU A 58 -10.64 7.99 21.34
C LEU A 58 -10.41 9.49 21.19
N ASN A 59 -10.29 9.99 19.96
CA ASN A 59 -10.13 11.42 19.71
C ASN A 59 -11.32 12.24 20.20
N ASP A 60 -12.53 11.73 20.06
CA ASP A 60 -13.73 12.42 20.53
C ASP A 60 -13.82 12.42 22.05
N ALA A 61 -13.46 11.31 22.70
CA ALA A 61 -13.36 11.23 24.15
C ALA A 61 -12.32 12.22 24.70
N VAL A 62 -11.13 12.28 24.11
CA VAL A 62 -10.07 13.22 24.49
C VAL A 62 -10.52 14.66 24.24
N ARG A 63 -11.14 14.96 23.10
CA ARG A 63 -11.64 16.30 22.81
C ARG A 63 -12.68 16.76 23.82
N ARG A 64 -13.61 15.88 24.21
CA ARG A 64 -14.62 16.20 25.22
C ARG A 64 -14.03 16.41 26.61
N LEU A 65 -13.02 15.63 26.97
CA LEU A 65 -12.29 15.79 28.23
C LEU A 65 -11.50 17.10 28.27
N THR A 66 -10.78 17.42 27.20
CA THR A 66 -9.87 18.58 27.14
C THR A 66 -10.61 19.90 26.91
N TYR A 67 -11.64 19.90 26.05
CA TYR A 67 -12.29 21.12 25.57
C TYR A 67 -13.75 21.27 26.00
N GLY A 68 -14.34 20.28 26.69
CA GLY A 68 -15.71 20.36 27.21
C GLY A 68 -16.82 20.35 26.13
N ARG A 69 -16.51 19.99 24.89
CA ARG A 69 -17.49 19.75 23.80
C ARG A 69 -17.62 18.27 23.50
#